data_AF-A0A9J6GK73-F1
#
_entry.id   AF-A0A9J6GK73-F1
#
_cell.length_a   1.000
_cell.length_b   1.000
_cell.length_c   1.000
_cell.angle_alpha   90.00
_cell.angle_beta   90.00
_cell.angle_gamma   90.00
#
_symmetry.space_group_name_H-M   'P 1'
#
loop_
_entity.id
_entity.type
_entity.pdbx_description
1 polymer ?
#
loop_
_entity_poly.entity_id
_entity_poly.type
_entity_poly.pdbx_seq_one_letter_code
_entity_poly.pdbx_strand_id
1 'polypeptide(L)'
;MCHCGVKEWRSQPMQAKYAMGNVELAAAIVFTGCSPMQIIRFLQNAGICCFCERTFHRLQALYLLPAVDQVWKKQQVALLEAMKASGTGAKLAGDSRADSPGHCAKFGTYSLLDTTLNKIVDVKLVEAGGQVFLNRLTGASIQHAKSFDVYSCALSKH
;
A
#
# COMPACT_ATOMS: atom_id res chain seq x y z
N MET A 1 22.76 -28.15 -3.22
CA MET A 1 23.93 -29.05 -3.11
C MET A 1 24.40 -29.02 -1.67
N CYS A 2 24.45 -30.18 -1.00
CA CYS A 2 24.96 -30.30 0.37
C CYS A 2 26.44 -30.70 0.32
N HIS A 3 27.28 -30.08 1.16
CA HIS A 3 28.64 -30.52 1.44
C HIS A 3 28.82 -30.63 2.96
N CYS A 4 29.14 -31.86 3.38
CA CYS A 4 29.75 -32.31 4.64
C CYS A 4 29.21 -31.78 5.99
N GLY A 5 28.59 -32.68 6.77
CA GLY A 5 28.70 -32.68 8.24
C GLY A 5 27.39 -32.79 9.00
N VAL A 6 26.34 -32.09 8.56
CA VAL A 6 24.97 -32.25 9.07
C VAL A 6 24.05 -32.36 7.87
N LYS A 7 23.35 -33.48 7.71
CA LYS A 7 22.26 -33.62 6.73
C LYS A 7 21.03 -32.89 7.26
N GLU A 8 21.10 -31.56 7.39
CA GLU A 8 19.90 -30.75 7.59
C GLU A 8 19.14 -30.74 6.26
N TRP A 9 18.10 -31.57 6.16
CA TRP A 9 17.11 -31.40 5.12
C TRP A 9 16.42 -30.06 5.33
N ARG A 10 16.49 -29.19 4.33
CA ARG A 10 15.75 -27.93 4.29
C ARG A 10 14.80 -28.00 3.12
N SER A 11 13.50 -27.86 3.40
CA SER A 11 12.47 -27.83 2.36
C SER A 11 12.56 -26.60 1.46
N GLN A 12 13.20 -25.52 1.94
CA GLN A 12 13.16 -24.19 1.33
C GLN A 12 14.48 -23.44 1.59
N PRO A 13 14.86 -22.51 0.70
CA PRO A 13 15.97 -21.58 0.95
C PRO A 13 15.63 -20.63 2.11
N MET A 14 16.67 -20.12 2.78
CA MET A 14 16.52 -19.12 3.84
C MET A 14 16.97 -17.74 3.34
N GLN A 15 16.14 -16.73 3.57
CA GLN A 15 16.49 -15.33 3.43
C GLN A 15 16.74 -14.74 4.81
N ALA A 16 18.00 -14.44 5.11
CA ALA A 16 18.45 -14.06 6.44
C ALA A 16 17.95 -15.05 7.52
N LYS A 17 16.98 -14.66 8.34
CA LYS A 17 16.46 -15.48 9.46
C LYS A 17 15.15 -16.21 9.12
N TYR A 18 14.63 -16.09 7.90
CA TYR A 18 13.32 -16.62 7.52
C TYR A 18 13.42 -17.63 6.38
N ALA A 19 12.66 -18.73 6.48
CA ALA A 19 12.44 -19.61 5.34
C ALA A 19 11.63 -18.88 4.26
N MET A 20 12.01 -19.03 2.99
CA MET A 20 11.38 -18.28 1.89
C MET A 20 9.89 -18.56 1.76
N GLY A 21 9.42 -19.78 2.02
CA GLY A 21 7.98 -20.07 1.97
C GLY A 21 7.17 -19.30 3.00
N ASN A 22 7.77 -18.91 4.13
CA ASN A 22 7.09 -18.00 5.07
C ASN A 22 6.94 -16.59 4.48
N VAL A 23 7.94 -16.12 3.73
CA VAL A 23 7.89 -14.83 3.04
C VAL A 23 6.85 -14.88 1.93
N GLU A 24 6.83 -15.95 1.12
CA GLU A 24 5.88 -16.16 0.03
C GLU A 24 4.44 -16.29 0.53
N LEU A 25 4.21 -17.06 1.59
CA LEU A 25 2.89 -17.20 2.18
C LEU A 25 2.41 -15.87 2.78
N ALA A 26 3.27 -15.12 3.46
CA ALA A 26 2.93 -13.79 3.95
C ALA A 26 2.62 -12.83 2.79
N ALA A 27 3.38 -12.90 1.69
CA ALA A 27 3.15 -12.11 0.48
C ALA A 27 1.78 -12.43 -0.14
N ALA A 28 1.45 -13.72 -0.27
CA ALA A 28 0.16 -14.15 -0.81
C ALA A 28 -1.00 -13.57 0.00
N ILE A 29 -0.96 -13.66 1.33
CA ILE A 29 -2.00 -13.11 2.21
C ILE A 29 -2.18 -11.60 1.98
N VAL A 30 -1.07 -10.85 1.88
CA VAL A 30 -1.12 -9.39 1.68
C VAL A 30 -1.69 -9.03 0.31
N PHE A 31 -1.22 -9.68 -0.75
CA PHE A 31 -1.59 -9.31 -2.11
C PHE A 31 -2.99 -9.75 -2.50
N THR A 32 -3.53 -10.81 -1.88
CA THR A 32 -4.92 -11.22 -2.06
C THR A 32 -5.89 -10.48 -1.14
N GLY A 33 -5.40 -9.71 -0.17
CA GLY A 33 -6.25 -9.06 0.84
C GLY A 33 -6.97 -10.04 1.77
N CYS A 34 -6.46 -11.27 1.90
CA CYS A 34 -7.05 -12.26 2.81
C CYS A 34 -6.80 -11.90 4.28
N SER A 35 -7.71 -12.29 5.18
CA SER A 35 -7.51 -12.11 6.62
C SER A 35 -6.33 -12.97 7.11
N PRO A 36 -5.24 -12.37 7.61
CA PRO A 36 -4.08 -13.12 8.08
C PRO A 36 -4.44 -14.05 9.24
N MET A 37 -5.32 -13.59 10.12
CA MET A 37 -5.77 -14.34 11.28
C MET A 37 -6.57 -15.59 10.87
N GLN A 38 -7.44 -15.48 9.86
CA GLN A 38 -8.19 -16.62 9.33
C GLN A 38 -7.25 -17.65 8.70
N ILE A 39 -6.27 -17.20 7.91
CA ILE A 39 -5.31 -18.10 7.24
C ILE A 39 -4.40 -18.80 8.25
N ILE A 40 -3.85 -18.09 9.23
CA ILE A 40 -3.01 -18.69 10.28
C ILE A 40 -3.80 -19.75 11.07
N ARG A 41 -5.04 -19.43 11.47
CA ARG A 41 -5.92 -20.39 12.17
C ARG A 41 -6.26 -21.61 11.31
N PHE A 42 -6.54 -21.39 10.03
CA PHE A 42 -6.80 -22.47 9.08
C PHE A 42 -5.61 -23.43 8.99
N LEU A 43 -4.39 -22.91 8.81
CA LEU A 43 -3.18 -23.71 8.72
C LEU A 43 -2.90 -24.49 10.01
N GLN A 44 -3.07 -23.84 11.17
CA GLN A 44 -2.95 -24.48 12.48
C GLN A 44 -3.95 -25.64 12.64
N ASN A 45 -5.21 -25.44 12.26
CA ASN A 45 -6.24 -26.47 12.33
C ASN A 45 -5.99 -27.62 11.34
N ALA A 46 -5.36 -27.33 10.19
CA ALA A 46 -4.95 -28.33 9.22
C ALA A 46 -3.66 -29.08 9.61
N GLY A 47 -3.04 -28.75 10.75
CA GLY A 47 -1.75 -29.33 11.18
C GLY A 47 -0.55 -28.86 10.37
N ILE A 48 -0.70 -27.78 9.60
CA ILE A 48 0.37 -27.19 8.79
C ILE A 48 1.14 -26.17 9.63
N CYS A 49 2.43 -26.42 9.84
CA CYS A 49 3.29 -25.48 10.54
C CYS A 49 3.42 -24.17 9.76
N CYS A 50 3.03 -23.05 10.37
CA CYS A 50 3.12 -21.72 9.79
C CYS A 50 3.66 -20.70 10.80
N PHE A 51 4.00 -19.51 10.31
CA PHE A 51 4.42 -18.40 11.18
C PHE A 51 3.27 -17.89 12.06
N CYS A 52 3.62 -17.28 13.20
CA CYS A 52 2.65 -16.57 14.05
C CYS A 52 2.42 -15.14 13.57
N GLU A 53 1.38 -14.49 14.08
CA GLU A 53 1.01 -13.10 13.75
C GLU A 53 2.18 -12.11 13.93
N ARG A 54 2.96 -12.25 15.01
CA ARG A 54 4.14 -11.40 15.25
C ARG A 54 5.15 -11.51 14.11
N THR A 55 5.40 -12.73 13.64
CA THR A 55 6.32 -12.99 12.52
C THR A 55 5.72 -12.47 11.22
N PHE A 56 4.41 -12.62 11.01
CA PHE A 56 3.70 -12.05 9.87
C PHE A 56 3.88 -10.53 9.75
N HIS A 57 3.58 -9.76 10.81
CA HIS A 57 3.76 -8.31 10.81
C HIS A 57 5.22 -7.91 10.59
N ARG A 58 6.16 -8.69 11.11
CA ARG A 58 7.59 -8.45 10.88
C ARG A 58 8.00 -8.71 9.44
N LEU A 59 7.50 -9.77 8.81
CA LEU A 59 7.71 -10.05 7.38
C LEU A 59 7.11 -8.96 6.50
N GLN A 60 5.90 -8.48 6.85
CA GLN A 60 5.27 -7.35 6.18
C GLN A 60 6.15 -6.10 6.23
N ALA A 61 6.58 -5.68 7.42
CA ALA A 61 7.37 -4.47 7.59
C ALA A 61 8.75 -4.55 6.92
N LEU A 62 9.40 -5.72 6.93
CA LEU A 62 10.76 -5.88 6.41
C LEU A 62 10.82 -6.10 4.90
N TYR A 63 9.86 -6.82 4.32
CA TYR A 63 9.95 -7.28 2.93
C TYR A 63 8.77 -6.80 2.09
N LEU A 64 7.55 -6.98 2.57
CA LEU A 64 6.36 -6.83 1.72
C LEU A 64 5.98 -5.36 1.50
N LEU A 65 5.92 -4.56 2.56
CA LEU A 65 5.60 -3.14 2.45
C LEU A 65 6.67 -2.38 1.65
N PRO A 66 7.98 -2.60 1.86
CA PRO A 66 9.01 -2.00 1.01
C PRO A 66 8.90 -2.43 -0.46
N ALA A 67 8.58 -3.69 -0.73
CA ALA A 67 8.41 -4.17 -2.11
C ALA A 67 7.21 -3.50 -2.80
N VAL A 68 6.07 -3.38 -2.12
CA VAL A 68 4.89 -2.67 -2.63
C VAL A 68 5.21 -1.20 -2.90
N ASP A 69 5.88 -0.53 -1.94
CA ASP A 69 6.27 0.88 -2.07
C ASP A 69 7.23 1.10 -3.26
N GLN A 70 8.18 0.19 -3.48
CA GLN A 70 9.08 0.25 -4.64
C GLN A 70 8.32 0.13 -5.97
N VAL A 71 7.41 -0.84 -6.09
CA VAL A 71 6.61 -1.02 -7.32
C VAL A 71 5.70 0.19 -7.54
N TRP A 72 5.05 0.68 -6.49
CA TRP A 72 4.21 1.88 -6.52
C TRP A 72 5.00 3.11 -7.01
N LYS A 73 6.16 3.38 -6.41
CA LYS A 73 7.02 4.52 -6.81
C LYS A 73 7.47 4.41 -8.26
N LYS A 74 7.84 3.20 -8.72
CA LYS A 74 8.24 2.98 -10.11
C LYS A 74 7.09 3.28 -11.07
N GLN A 75 5.88 2.83 -10.75
CA GLN A 75 4.68 3.13 -11.55
C GLN A 75 4.36 4.62 -11.55
N GLN A 76 4.46 5.28 -10.39
CA GLN A 76 4.23 6.71 -10.24
C GLN A 76 5.19 7.54 -11.10
N VAL A 77 6.49 7.21 -11.09
CA VAL A 77 7.50 7.89 -11.92
C VAL A 77 7.19 7.71 -13.41
N ALA A 78 6.94 6.47 -13.86
CA ALA A 78 6.64 6.20 -15.27
C ALA A 78 5.37 6.94 -15.75
N LEU A 79 4.37 7.05 -14.88
CA LEU A 79 3.13 7.78 -15.15
C LEU A 79 3.37 9.29 -15.25
N LEU A 80 4.18 9.87 -14.37
CA LEU A 80 4.55 11.29 -14.43
C LEU A 80 5.39 11.62 -15.68
N GLU A 81 6.28 10.73 -16.09
CA GLU A 81 7.05 10.88 -17.33
C GLU A 81 6.14 10.83 -18.56
N ALA A 82 5.18 9.89 -18.59
CA ALA A 82 4.18 9.81 -19.66
C ALA A 82 3.31 11.08 -19.76
N MET A 83 2.91 11.65 -18.62
CA MET A 83 2.17 12.92 -18.58
C MET A 83 2.99 14.10 -19.10
N LYS A 84 4.28 14.17 -18.75
CA LYS A 84 5.18 15.22 -19.25
C LYS A 84 5.37 15.09 -20.76
N ALA A 85 5.50 13.86 -21.27
CA ALA A 85 5.70 13.60 -22.69
C ALA A 85 4.45 13.90 -23.54
N SER A 86 3.23 13.79 -23.00
CA SER A 86 2.01 14.02 -23.77
C SER A 86 1.77 15.49 -24.14
N GLY A 87 2.41 16.44 -23.44
CA GLY A 87 2.30 17.89 -23.71
C GLY A 87 0.93 18.49 -23.44
N THR A 88 -0.09 17.66 -23.22
CA THR A 88 -1.42 18.05 -22.76
C THR A 88 -1.33 18.30 -21.26
N GLY A 89 -1.46 19.55 -20.81
CA GLY A 89 -1.38 19.89 -19.39
C GLY A 89 -2.21 18.95 -18.50
N ALA A 90 -1.70 18.65 -17.30
CA ALA A 90 -2.29 17.64 -16.41
C ALA A 90 -3.72 18.00 -15.98
N LYS A 91 -4.67 17.08 -16.20
CA LYS A 91 -6.08 17.23 -15.78
C LYS A 91 -6.38 16.33 -14.59
N LEU A 92 -6.18 16.87 -13.40
CA LEU A 92 -6.27 16.11 -12.16
C LEU A 92 -7.65 16.23 -11.51
N ALA A 93 -8.20 15.10 -11.08
CA ALA A 93 -9.37 14.99 -10.22
C ALA A 93 -8.95 14.36 -8.89
N GLY A 94 -9.55 14.78 -7.78
CA GLY A 94 -9.28 14.22 -6.46
C GLY A 94 -10.56 13.69 -5.84
N ASP A 95 -10.47 12.54 -5.17
CA ASP A 95 -11.56 11.98 -4.38
C ASP A 95 -11.04 11.54 -3.00
N SER A 96 -11.87 11.67 -1.98
CA SER A 96 -11.52 11.28 -0.61
C SER A 96 -12.47 10.22 -0.07
N ARG A 97 -11.91 9.18 0.53
CA ARG A 97 -12.64 8.13 1.24
C ARG A 97 -12.33 8.21 2.73
N ALA A 98 -13.36 8.37 3.55
CA ALA A 98 -13.27 8.27 5.00
C ALA A 98 -13.92 6.95 5.43
N ASP A 99 -13.11 5.96 5.83
CA ASP A 99 -13.60 4.66 6.27
C ASP A 99 -13.68 4.62 7.81
N SER A 100 -14.77 5.17 8.37
CA SER A 100 -15.37 4.68 9.61
C SER A 100 -16.83 5.16 9.73
N PRO A 101 -17.81 4.25 9.88
CA PRO A 101 -19.16 4.62 10.31
C PRO A 101 -19.10 5.01 11.79
N GLY A 102 -18.99 6.30 12.09
CA GLY A 102 -18.98 6.81 13.47
C GLY A 102 -18.55 8.27 13.57
N HIS A 103 -18.88 8.90 14.69
CA HIS A 103 -18.73 10.35 14.96
C HIS A 103 -17.27 10.89 14.96
N CYS A 104 -16.28 10.09 14.57
CA CYS A 104 -14.85 10.43 14.54
C CYS A 104 -14.11 9.63 13.45
N ALA A 105 -14.31 9.96 12.17
CA ALA A 105 -13.35 9.55 11.14
C ALA A 105 -12.08 10.40 11.31
N LYS A 106 -11.08 9.90 12.05
CA LYS A 106 -9.83 10.64 12.30
C LYS A 106 -8.94 10.72 11.06
N PHE A 107 -8.91 9.67 10.25
CA PHE A 107 -8.09 9.61 9.05
C PHE A 107 -8.93 9.22 7.84
N GLY A 108 -8.66 9.85 6.69
CA GLY A 108 -9.21 9.53 5.40
C GLY A 108 -8.10 9.32 4.37
N THR A 109 -8.43 8.66 3.27
CA THR A 109 -7.53 8.52 2.12
C THR A 109 -7.96 9.50 1.05
N TYR A 110 -7.01 10.25 0.50
CA TYR A 110 -7.22 11.15 -0.64
C TYR A 110 -6.48 10.60 -1.84
N SER A 111 -7.21 10.29 -2.90
CA SER A 111 -6.68 9.75 -4.15
C SER A 111 -6.74 10.80 -5.24
N LEU A 112 -5.63 11.00 -5.94
CA LEU A 112 -5.50 11.93 -7.06
C LEU A 112 -5.45 11.13 -8.36
N LEU A 113 -6.35 11.41 -9.28
CA LEU A 113 -6.54 10.76 -10.57
C LEU A 113 -6.18 11.74 -11.68
N ASP A 114 -5.42 11.30 -12.69
CA ASP A 114 -5.43 12.02 -13.98
C ASP A 114 -6.58 11.51 -14.83
N THR A 115 -7.47 12.43 -15.18
CA THR A 115 -8.67 12.17 -15.99
C THR A 115 -8.34 11.87 -17.45
N THR A 116 -7.14 12.24 -17.92
CA THR A 116 -6.72 11.98 -19.31
C THR A 116 -6.26 10.54 -19.48
N LEU A 117 -5.37 10.06 -18.61
CA LEU A 117 -4.88 8.68 -18.62
C LEU A 117 -5.79 7.71 -17.85
N ASN A 118 -6.78 8.23 -17.12
CA ASN A 118 -7.64 7.49 -16.20
C ASN A 118 -6.84 6.62 -15.22
N LYS A 119 -5.79 7.21 -14.63
CA LYS A 119 -4.88 6.51 -13.70
C LYS A 119 -4.64 7.33 -12.42
N ILE A 120 -4.59 6.63 -11.30
CA ILE A 120 -4.26 7.23 -10.00
C ILE A 120 -2.79 7.64 -10.00
N VAL A 121 -2.55 8.92 -9.70
CA VAL A 121 -1.25 9.58 -9.68
C VAL A 121 -0.63 9.54 -8.29
N ASP A 122 -1.44 9.72 -7.25
CA ASP A 122 -0.97 9.74 -5.87
C ASP A 122 -2.11 9.36 -4.91
N VAL A 123 -1.77 8.76 -3.78
CA VAL A 123 -2.71 8.48 -2.69
C VAL A 123 -2.06 8.97 -1.39
N LYS A 124 -2.79 9.77 -0.62
CA LYS A 124 -2.35 10.31 0.66
C LYS A 124 -3.28 9.89 1.78
N LEU A 125 -2.70 9.56 2.93
CA LEU A 125 -3.44 9.52 4.18
C LEU A 125 -3.55 10.95 4.70
N VAL A 126 -4.75 11.36 5.08
CA VAL A 126 -5.09 12.72 5.52
C VAL A 126 -5.80 12.62 6.86
N GLU A 127 -5.49 13.50 7.80
CA GLU A 127 -6.24 13.61 9.05
C GLU A 127 -7.48 14.49 8.84
N ALA A 128 -8.58 14.22 9.55
CA ALA A 128 -9.79 15.02 9.44
C ALA A 128 -9.52 16.47 9.86
N GLY A 129 -9.92 17.41 9.00
CA GLY A 129 -9.59 18.84 9.15
C GLY A 129 -8.15 19.21 8.74
N GLY A 130 -7.36 18.23 8.27
CA GLY A 130 -6.05 18.46 7.69
C GLY A 130 -6.12 18.92 6.23
N GLN A 131 -5.13 19.70 5.80
CA GLN A 131 -4.97 20.11 4.40
C GLN A 131 -4.06 19.15 3.64
N VAL A 132 -4.45 18.81 2.42
CA VAL A 132 -3.59 18.07 1.50
C VAL A 132 -2.74 19.05 0.71
N PHE A 133 -1.45 19.11 1.04
CA PHE A 133 -0.46 19.87 0.26
C PHE A 133 0.18 18.97 -0.80
N LEU A 134 -0.16 19.21 -2.07
CA LEU A 134 0.44 18.53 -3.23
C LEU A 134 1.83 19.11 -3.55
N ASN A 135 2.81 18.87 -2.69
CA ASN A 135 4.17 19.41 -2.84
C ASN A 135 5.04 18.64 -3.86
N ARG A 136 4.52 17.59 -4.51
CA ARG A 136 5.34 16.64 -5.29
C ARG A 136 5.18 16.70 -6.82
N LEU A 137 4.33 17.59 -7.34
CA LEU A 137 4.16 17.79 -8.78
C LEU A 137 4.88 19.05 -9.29
N THR A 138 5.95 19.46 -8.61
CA THR A 138 6.81 20.59 -8.96
C THR A 138 7.73 20.22 -10.13
N GLY A 139 7.14 20.09 -11.30
CA GLY A 139 7.82 19.97 -12.58
C GLY A 139 6.94 20.57 -13.65
N ALA A 140 6.75 21.89 -13.57
CA ALA A 140 6.17 22.77 -14.59
C ALA A 140 4.84 22.29 -15.20
N SER A 141 3.70 22.58 -14.53
CA SER A 141 2.39 22.85 -15.18
C SER A 141 1.22 23.15 -14.23
N ILE A 142 1.36 23.00 -12.90
CA ILE A 142 0.24 23.27 -11.99
C ILE A 142 0.44 24.66 -11.35
N GLN A 143 -0.08 25.70 -12.01
CA GLN A 143 -0.07 27.09 -11.50
C GLN A 143 -1.10 27.34 -10.38
N HIS A 144 -1.85 26.33 -9.94
CA HIS A 144 -2.81 26.45 -8.86
C HIS A 144 -2.56 25.37 -7.82
N ALA A 145 -1.76 25.71 -6.80
CA ALA A 145 -1.80 25.02 -5.52
C ALA A 145 -3.18 25.28 -4.90
N LYS A 146 -4.17 24.45 -5.23
CA LYS A 146 -5.45 24.46 -4.50
C LYS A 146 -5.26 23.58 -3.28
N SER A 147 -5.22 24.19 -2.10
CA SER A 147 -5.53 23.50 -0.86
C SER A 147 -6.95 22.94 -0.99
N PHE A 148 -7.07 21.61 -0.98
CA PHE A 148 -8.38 20.98 -0.89
C PHE A 148 -8.61 20.60 0.57
N ASP A 149 -9.60 21.25 1.19
CA ASP A 149 -10.05 20.90 2.52
C ASP A 149 -10.88 19.62 2.43
N VAL A 150 -10.44 18.56 3.09
CA VAL A 150 -11.23 17.33 3.25
C VAL A 150 -12.21 17.61 4.40
N TYR A 151 -13.36 18.19 4.08
CA TYR A 151 -14.42 18.35 5.06
C TYR A 151 -14.96 16.97 5.44
N SER A 152 -14.83 16.63 6.73
CA SER A 152 -15.60 15.56 7.37
C SER A 152 -17.07 15.74 6.97
N CYS A 153 -17.69 14.67 6.47
CA CYS A 153 -19.10 14.62 6.11
C CYS A 153 -19.92 15.36 7.17
N ALA A 154 -20.39 16.55 6.81
CA ALA A 154 -21.12 17.40 7.72
C ALA A 154 -22.35 16.64 8.22
N LEU A 155 -22.45 16.56 9.54
CA LEU A 155 -23.70 16.36 10.26
C LEU A 155 -24.80 17.15 9.55
N SER A 156 -25.67 16.46 8.82
CA SER A 156 -27.01 16.97 8.56
C SER A 156 -27.72 16.98 9.91
N LYS A 157 -27.71 18.15 10.55
CA LYS A 157 -28.69 18.51 11.55
C LYS A 157 -30.02 18.67 10.81
N HIS A 158 -30.94 17.73 11.00
CA HIS A 158 -32.37 17.96 10.99
C HIS A 158 -33.03 17.05 12.02
#